data_AF-A0A8G1ZHG5-F1
#
_entry.id   AF-A0A8G1ZHG5-F1
#
_cell.length_a   1.000
_cell.length_b   1.000
_cell.length_c   1.000
_cell.angle_alpha   90.00
_cell.angle_beta   90.00
_cell.angle_gamma   90.00
#
_symmetry.space_group_name_H-M   'P 1'
#
loop_
_entity.id
_entity.type
_entity.pdbx_description
1 polymer ?
#
loop_
_entity_poly.entity_id
_entity_poly.type
_entity_poly.pdbx_seq_one_letter_code
_entity_poly.pdbx_strand_id
1 'polypeptide(L)' 'MGHDRTGWPESRIRSLIASNKIRYLRIGKNILIPADALEEYVRVNTVMPEGTAE' A
#
# COMPACT_ATOMS: atom_id res chain seq x y z
N MET A 1 14.35 -16.64 5.33
CA MET A 1 14.16 -15.60 4.30
C MET A 1 12.84 -14.91 4.60
N GLY A 2 12.89 -13.66 5.08
CA GLY A 2 11.68 -12.91 5.38
C GLY A 2 11.00 -12.52 4.07
N HIS A 3 9.77 -12.99 3.86
CA HIS A 3 8.97 -12.56 2.73
C HIS A 3 8.60 -11.09 2.92
N ASP A 4 9.23 -10.22 2.15
CA ASP A 4 8.67 -8.94 1.71
C ASP A 4 7.31 -9.21 1.04
N ARG A 5 6.24 -9.37 1.85
CA ARG A 5 4.88 -9.70 1.37
C ARG A 5 4.28 -8.62 0.47
N THR A 6 4.94 -7.49 0.32
CA THR A 6 4.41 -6.29 -0.33
C THR A 6 5.18 -5.95 -1.61
N GLY A 7 6.45 -6.36 -1.73
CA GLY A 7 7.36 -5.94 -2.80
C GLY A 7 7.70 -4.44 -2.78
N TRP A 8 7.32 -3.70 -1.72
CA TRP A 8 7.47 -2.24 -1.64
C TRP A 8 8.49 -1.86 -0.58
N PRO A 9 9.33 -0.83 -0.81
CA PRO A 9 10.30 -0.39 0.16
C PRO A 9 9.61 0.14 1.44
N GLU A 10 10.12 -0.23 2.61
CA GLU A 10 9.58 0.18 3.91
C GLU A 10 9.38 1.70 4.04
N SER A 11 10.29 2.50 3.47
CA SER A 11 10.17 3.95 3.46
C SER A 11 8.87 4.41 2.79
N ARG A 12 8.52 3.80 1.66
CA ARG A 12 7.28 4.11 0.93
C ARG A 12 6.05 3.69 1.71
N ILE A 13 6.10 2.51 2.33
CA ILE A 13 5.04 2.03 3.21
C ILE A 13 4.80 2.99 4.38
N ARG A 14 5.87 3.45 5.04
CA ARG A 14 5.79 4.44 6.12
C ARG A 14 5.21 5.77 5.63
N SER A 15 5.61 6.24 4.45
CA SER A 15 5.02 7.45 3.86
C SER A 15 3.52 7.28 3.59
N LEU A 16 3.08 6.13 3.08
CA LEU A 16 1.67 5.86 2.85
C LEU A 16 0.85 5.83 4.14
N ILE A 17 1.40 5.24 5.21
CA ILE A 17 0.80 5.27 6.54
C ILE A 17 0.71 6.71 7.06
N ALA A 18 1.81 7.47 6.96
CA ALA A 18 1.86 8.86 7.42
C ALA A 18 0.89 9.77 6.64
N SER A 19 0.73 9.53 5.34
CA SER A 19 -0.25 10.22 4.49
C SER A 19 -1.66 9.63 4.58
N ASN A 20 -1.90 8.66 5.47
CA ASN A 20 -3.17 7.96 5.66
C ASN A 20 -3.79 7.43 4.35
N LYS A 21 -2.92 6.97 3.43
CA LYS A 21 -3.28 6.47 2.10
C LYS A 21 -3.64 4.98 2.09
N ILE A 22 -3.17 4.23 3.09
CA ILE A 22 -3.43 2.79 3.22
C ILE A 22 -3.99 2.48 4.61
N ARG A 23 -4.82 1.43 4.69
CA ARG A 23 -5.33 0.94 5.97
C ARG A 23 -4.18 0.31 6.77
N TYR A 24 -4.06 0.66 8.04
CA TYR A 24 -3.09 0.09 8.96
C TYR A 24 -3.70 -0.04 10.36
N LEU A 25 -3.16 -0.97 11.14
CA LEU A 25 -3.58 -1.22 12.52
C LEU A 25 -2.39 -0.95 13.43
N ARG A 26 -2.56 -0.06 14.40
CA ARG A 26 -1.52 0.29 15.37
C ARG A 26 -1.70 -0.54 16.64
N ILE A 27 -0.73 -1.40 16.94
CA ILE A 27 -0.70 -2.23 18.15
C ILE A 27 0.47 -1.75 19.02
N GLY A 28 0.20 -0.79 19.90
CA GLY A 28 1.22 -0.16 20.73
C GLY A 28 2.27 0.59 19.89
N LYS A 29 3.50 0.06 19.87
CA LYS A 29 4.63 0.57 19.07
C LYS A 29 4.74 -0.10 17.70
N ASN A 30 4.03 -1.20 17.46
CA ASN A 30 4.05 -1.90 16.19
C ASN A 30 2.92 -1.41 15.28
N ILE A 31 3.21 -1.39 13.98
CA ILE A 31 2.22 -1.14 12.95
C ILE A 31 2.05 -2.42 12.15
N LEU A 32 0.81 -2.86 12.03
CA LEU A 32 0.43 -4.03 11.26
C LEU A 32 -0.36 -3.57 10.04
N ILE A 33 0.07 -4.01 8.87
CA ILE A 33 -0.59 -3.68 7.61
C ILE A 33 -1.38 -4.90 7.18
N PRO A 34 -2.71 -4.80 7.01
CA PRO A 34 -3.50 -5.88 6.44
C PRO A 34 -2.99 -6.21 5.03
N ALA A 35 -2.95 -7.49 4.66
CA ALA A 35 -2.50 -7.88 3.32
C ALA A 35 -3.33 -7.20 2.21
N ASP A 36 -4.63 -7.10 2.42
CA ASP A 36 -5.59 -6.47 1.50
C ASP A 36 -5.43 -4.94 1.38
N ALA A 37 -4.80 -4.27 2.35
CA ALA A 37 -4.72 -2.81 2.38
C ALA A 37 -3.88 -2.22 1.24
N LEU A 38 -2.83 -2.94 0.83
CA LEU A 38 -1.99 -2.53 -0.29
C LEU A 38 -2.66 -2.86 -1.62
N GLU A 39 -3.31 -4.02 -1.74
CA GLU A 39 -4.05 -4.40 -2.94
C GLU A 39 -5.18 -3.42 -3.22
N GLU A 40 -5.92 -3.00 -2.18
CA GLU A 40 -6.94 -1.97 -2.32
C GLU A 40 -6.36 -0.62 -2.70
N TYR A 41 -5.23 -0.22 -2.11
CA TYR A 41 -4.56 1.02 -2.48
C TYR A 41 -4.15 1.02 -3.95
N VAL A 42 -3.54 -0.07 -4.41
CA VAL A 42 -3.20 -0.26 -5.83
C VAL A 42 -4.46 -0.19 -6.65
N ARG A 43 -5.52 -0.94 -6.34
CA ARG A 43 -6.77 -0.93 -7.11
C ARG A 43 -7.38 0.47 -7.23
N VAL A 44 -7.42 1.24 -6.15
CA VAL A 44 -8.01 2.59 -6.11
C VAL A 44 -7.13 3.63 -6.81
N ASN A 45 -5.81 3.52 -6.69
CA ASN A 45 -4.87 4.50 -7.25
C ASN A 45 -4.33 4.07 -8.63
N THR A 46 -4.67 2.87 -9.10
CA THR A 46 -4.32 2.41 -10.46
C THR A 46 -5.13 3.23 -11.44
N VAL A 47 -4.45 4.17 -12.07
CA VAL A 47 -4.99 4.86 -13.24
C VAL A 47 -4.89 3.88 -14.39
N MET A 48 -6.03 3.46 -14.92
CA MET A 48 -6.03 2.70 -16.17
C MET A 48 -5.44 3.61 -17.24
N PRO A 49 -4.50 3.13 -18.07
CA PRO A 49 -4.01 3.92 -19.18
C PRO A 49 -5.22 4.30 -20.02
N GLU A 50 -5.43 5.60 -20.19
CA GLU A 50 -6.44 6.13 -21.09
C GLU A 50 -5.96 5.78 -22.49
N GLY A 51 -6.34 4.59 -22.94
CA GLY A 51 -6.14 4.17 -24.31
C GLY A 51 -6.79 5.24 -25.17
N THR A 52 -5.95 5.98 -25.88
CA THR A 52 -6.25 6.61 -27.16
C THR A 52 -7.21 5.70 -27.92
N ALA A 53 -8.50 6.00 -27.84
CA ALA A 53 -9.47 5.52 -28.79
C ALA A 53 -9.22 6.35 -30.06
N GLU A 54 -8.46 5.74 -30.96
CA GLU A 54 -8.36 6.13 -32.37
C GLU A 54 -9.74 6.15 -33.05
#